data_AF-A0A7C5IB27-F1
#
_entry.id   AF-A0A7C5IB27-F1
#
_cell.length_a   1.000
_cell.length_b   1.000
_cell.length_c   1.000
_cell.angle_alpha   90.00
_cell.angle_beta   90.00
_cell.angle_gamma   90.00
#
_symmetry.space_group_name_H-M   'P 1'
#
loop_
_entity.id
_entity.type
_entity.pdbx_description
1 polymer ?
#
loop_
_entity_poly.entity_id
_entity_poly.type
_entity_poly.pdbx_seq_one_letter_code
_entity_poly.pdbx_strand_id
1 'polypeptide(L)'
;MSALWAFSGAFRRYVGAVGADRVQADAQRLALGEVVAVPEPQPGLSRQDLVIALRYCRKRAFATMALAEQLFGGPEVTFTYATACAEAWVRVAFDHAASKAASSQQPGKSCPFAVIALGKLGAGELNPSSDVDLLVLYATDEPQGWPLRVPPQVFYGRMTQDAVALLSEVTPDGFCLRVDLDLRPEGKAGTLVNSVDALVNYYERFGTALDRMAWTRARPVGGDLDLGQAAILALEPFVWPRSITGGALASLAQVLGRLRATAVPGRTTLDLKLHRGGIRDVELTVAAYQLLHGGRFAELRSTATLAVIEALGRLGLMDPGEVGTLDRAYRFLRRLEHLVQYREDVRTHAVEQGHMEGLARLLEVSAEGLASRMRETTWAVAAIADRLFGLAGGGKDLSLLLDESASDLERTTAARNVGFMDPEAAIARIGRLREGPVTLVGQGGFDRAVVAAACKSPDPDLAIAFFCRLAWSRGAGTLLDLCRRQPQVLEALARVSGTSPSIAAAFQRDLSLALEHAVLGFRGALPRWEEL
;
A
#
# COMPACT_ATOMS: atom_id res chain seq x y z
N MET A 1 -14.05 -4.90 21.61
CA MET A 1 -13.14 -4.20 22.55
C MET A 1 -12.15 -5.14 23.25
N SER A 2 -12.59 -6.24 23.87
CA SER A 2 -11.72 -7.20 24.58
C SER A 2 -10.58 -7.78 23.72
N ALA A 3 -10.87 -8.19 22.49
CA ALA A 3 -9.85 -8.71 21.55
C ALA A 3 -8.78 -7.65 21.24
N LEU A 4 -9.20 -6.41 20.94
CA LEU A 4 -8.30 -5.28 20.68
C LEU A 4 -7.48 -4.91 21.93
N TRP A 5 -8.12 -4.94 23.11
CA TRP A 5 -7.45 -4.71 24.39
C TRP A 5 -6.36 -5.73 24.64
N ALA A 6 -6.55 -7.02 24.33
CA ALA A 6 -5.51 -8.03 24.47
C ALA A 6 -4.39 -7.85 23.43
N PHE A 7 -4.75 -7.50 22.19
CA PHE A 7 -3.82 -7.43 21.07
C PHE A 7 -2.91 -6.19 21.06
N SER A 8 -3.44 -5.01 21.41
CA SER A 8 -2.75 -3.72 21.20
C SER A 8 -2.33 -3.07 22.53
N GLY A 9 -1.02 -2.90 22.72
CA GLY A 9 -0.48 -2.13 23.83
C GLY A 9 -0.75 -0.64 23.70
N ALA A 10 -0.69 -0.08 22.49
CA ALA A 10 -0.99 1.32 22.24
C ALA A 10 -2.45 1.66 22.56
N PHE A 11 -3.39 0.82 22.15
CA PHE A 11 -4.82 1.00 22.45
C PHE A 11 -5.07 1.05 23.96
N ARG A 12 -4.48 0.12 24.74
CA ARG A 12 -4.59 0.13 26.21
C ARG A 12 -4.08 1.44 26.81
N ARG A 13 -2.89 1.89 26.39
CA ARG A 13 -2.30 3.14 26.87
C ARG A 13 -3.18 4.35 26.56
N TYR A 14 -3.70 4.44 25.34
CA TYR A 14 -4.47 5.61 24.90
C TYR A 14 -5.89 5.62 25.46
N VAL A 15 -6.54 4.47 25.59
CA VAL A 15 -7.83 4.37 26.29
C VAL A 15 -7.66 4.77 27.76
N GLY A 16 -6.57 4.37 28.42
CA GLY A 16 -6.27 4.80 29.79
C GLY A 16 -6.08 6.32 29.93
N ALA A 17 -5.48 6.97 28.93
CA ALA A 17 -5.27 8.42 28.93
C ALA A 17 -6.53 9.24 28.58
N VAL A 18 -7.42 8.69 27.76
CA VAL A 18 -8.58 9.42 27.21
C VAL A 18 -9.87 9.13 27.97
N GLY A 19 -10.02 7.91 28.50
CA GLY A 19 -11.23 7.40 29.13
C GLY A 19 -12.02 6.45 28.20
N ALA A 20 -12.37 5.27 28.72
CA ALA A 20 -13.03 4.21 27.96
C ALA A 20 -14.41 4.60 27.42
N ASP A 21 -15.26 5.22 28.24
CA ASP A 21 -16.63 5.59 27.87
C ASP A 21 -16.65 6.55 26.68
N ARG A 22 -15.71 7.51 26.67
CA ARG A 22 -15.56 8.48 25.58
C ARG A 22 -15.13 7.80 24.28
N VAL A 23 -14.09 6.96 24.34
CA VAL A 23 -13.61 6.20 23.17
C VAL A 23 -14.72 5.30 22.62
N GLN A 24 -15.46 4.63 23.49
CA GLN A 24 -16.55 3.75 23.08
C GLN A 24 -17.69 4.52 22.42
N ALA A 25 -18.12 5.64 23.01
CA ALA A 25 -19.17 6.48 22.43
C ALA A 25 -18.77 7.04 21.06
N ASP A 26 -17.57 7.61 20.93
CA ASP A 26 -17.06 8.14 19.67
C ASP A 26 -16.96 7.02 18.60
N ALA A 27 -16.43 5.85 18.99
CA ALA A 27 -16.23 4.74 18.06
C ALA A 27 -17.55 4.13 17.55
N GLN A 28 -18.57 4.02 18.41
CA GLN A 28 -19.89 3.53 18.02
C GLN A 28 -20.54 4.46 17.00
N ARG A 29 -20.55 5.77 17.28
CA ARG A 29 -21.10 6.78 16.37
C ARG A 29 -20.36 6.77 15.03
N LEU A 30 -19.03 6.72 15.08
CA LEU A 30 -18.21 6.67 13.88
C LEU A 30 -18.47 5.40 13.04
N ALA A 31 -18.63 4.24 13.69
CA ALA A 31 -18.95 2.98 13.01
C ALA A 31 -20.37 2.95 12.41
N LEU A 32 -21.31 3.74 12.95
CA LEU A 32 -22.65 3.94 12.39
C LEU A 32 -22.67 4.96 11.24
N GLY A 33 -21.52 5.53 10.87
CA GLY A 33 -21.43 6.57 9.84
C GLY A 33 -21.95 7.94 10.31
N GLU A 34 -22.12 8.14 11.63
CA GLU A 34 -22.51 9.44 12.17
C GLU A 34 -21.34 10.43 12.12
N VAL A 35 -21.68 11.72 12.07
CA VAL A 35 -20.69 12.80 12.21
C VAL A 35 -20.15 12.82 13.63
N VAL A 36 -18.88 12.44 13.78
CA VAL A 36 -18.12 12.56 15.02
C VAL A 36 -17.20 13.76 14.89
N ALA A 37 -17.27 14.67 15.87
CA ALA A 37 -16.42 15.85 15.89
C ALA A 37 -14.95 15.44 16.01
N VAL A 38 -14.12 15.99 15.13
CA VAL A 38 -12.67 15.81 15.18
C VAL A 38 -12.14 16.38 16.50
N PRO A 39 -11.26 15.66 17.22
CA PRO A 39 -10.62 16.21 18.41
C PRO A 39 -9.68 17.35 18.02
N GLU A 40 -10.02 18.58 18.41
CA GLU A 40 -9.23 19.79 18.10
C GLU A 40 -8.86 20.54 19.39
N PRO A 41 -7.65 21.14 19.45
CA PRO A 41 -7.29 22.07 20.50
C PRO A 41 -8.19 23.31 20.50
N GLN A 42 -8.37 23.93 21.67
CA GLN A 42 -9.06 25.22 21.75
C GLN A 42 -8.23 26.33 21.06
N PRO A 43 -8.87 27.34 20.46
CA PRO A 43 -8.16 28.50 19.92
C PRO A 43 -7.40 29.28 21.01
N GLY A 44 -6.35 30.00 20.62
CA GLY A 44 -5.64 30.94 21.51
C GLY A 44 -4.71 30.31 22.54
N LEU A 45 -4.47 29.00 22.48
CA LEU A 45 -3.52 28.31 23.36
C LEU A 45 -2.08 28.79 23.15
N SER A 46 -1.30 28.77 24.23
CA SER A 46 0.14 28.94 24.16
C SER A 46 0.77 27.82 23.32
N ARG A 47 1.99 28.02 22.80
CA ARG A 47 2.71 26.96 22.06
C ARG A 47 2.81 25.67 22.88
N GLN A 48 3.12 25.79 24.18
CA GLN A 48 3.30 24.66 25.07
C GLN A 48 1.98 23.88 25.28
N ASP A 49 0.89 24.59 25.52
CA ASP A 49 -0.44 23.97 25.70
C ASP A 49 -0.93 23.35 24.40
N LEU A 50 -0.63 23.98 23.26
CA LEU A 50 -0.99 23.47 21.95
C LEU A 50 -0.27 22.15 21.63
N VAL A 51 1.01 22.04 21.99
CA VAL A 51 1.76 20.78 21.86
C VAL A 51 1.07 19.67 22.66
N ILE A 52 0.74 19.90 23.93
CA ILE A 52 0.05 18.92 24.79
C ILE A 52 -1.32 18.54 24.20
N ALA A 53 -2.13 19.53 23.82
CA ALA A 53 -3.48 19.34 23.31
C ALA A 53 -3.49 18.50 22.02
N LEU A 54 -2.57 18.76 21.07
CA LEU A 54 -2.46 18.01 19.83
C LEU A 54 -2.13 16.52 20.06
N ARG A 55 -1.27 16.20 21.04
CA ARG A 55 -0.95 14.78 21.38
C ARG A 55 -2.14 14.09 22.04
N TYR A 56 -2.87 14.79 22.91
CA TYR A 56 -4.10 14.26 23.49
C TYR A 56 -5.16 13.98 22.41
N CYS A 57 -5.38 14.93 21.51
CA CYS A 57 -6.31 14.78 20.38
C CYS A 57 -5.96 13.56 19.53
N ARG A 58 -4.67 13.36 19.25
CA ARG A 58 -4.17 12.22 18.50
C ARG A 58 -4.35 10.88 19.21
N LYS A 59 -4.11 10.81 20.52
CA LYS A 59 -4.38 9.60 21.33
C LYS A 59 -5.87 9.23 21.28
N ARG A 60 -6.76 10.22 21.42
CA ARG A 60 -8.21 10.02 21.30
C ARG A 60 -8.61 9.51 19.93
N ALA A 61 -8.12 10.16 18.87
CA ALA A 61 -8.41 9.75 17.50
C ALA A 61 -7.94 8.32 17.23
N PHE A 62 -6.71 7.98 17.60
CA PHE A 62 -6.16 6.63 17.42
C PHE A 62 -7.03 5.56 18.11
N ALA A 63 -7.36 5.76 19.39
CA ALA A 63 -8.18 4.81 20.13
C ALA A 63 -9.59 4.68 19.54
N THR A 64 -10.18 5.80 19.10
CA THR A 64 -11.49 5.82 18.45
C THR A 64 -11.47 5.04 17.15
N MET A 65 -10.51 5.29 16.26
CA MET A 65 -10.41 4.58 14.96
C MET A 65 -10.15 3.09 15.15
N ALA A 66 -9.26 2.73 16.08
CA ALA A 66 -8.95 1.33 16.36
C ALA A 66 -10.19 0.54 16.76
N LEU A 67 -11.04 1.12 17.62
CA LEU A 67 -12.29 0.48 18.02
C LEU A 67 -13.36 0.57 16.93
N ALA A 68 -13.50 1.70 16.24
CA ALA A 68 -14.50 1.90 15.20
C ALA A 68 -14.27 0.95 14.01
N GLU A 69 -13.03 0.76 13.58
CA GLU A 69 -12.67 -0.17 12.50
C GLU A 69 -12.98 -1.63 12.87
N GLN A 70 -12.84 -1.99 14.15
CA GLN A 70 -13.28 -3.30 14.63
C GLN A 70 -14.80 -3.47 14.62
N LEU A 71 -15.55 -2.42 14.93
CA LEU A 71 -17.03 -2.45 14.91
C LEU A 71 -17.59 -2.41 13.49
N PHE A 72 -16.99 -1.60 12.61
CA PHE A 72 -17.43 -1.39 11.23
C PHE A 72 -17.02 -2.54 10.31
N GLY A 73 -15.82 -3.11 10.49
CA GLY A 73 -15.33 -4.23 9.70
C GLY A 73 -14.56 -3.86 8.41
N GLY A 74 -14.26 -2.58 8.20
CA GLY A 74 -13.53 -2.09 7.02
C GLY A 74 -12.60 -0.89 7.32
N PRO A 75 -11.55 -0.68 6.51
CA PRO A 75 -10.57 0.37 6.75
C PRO A 75 -11.07 1.80 6.45
N GLU A 76 -12.20 1.95 5.78
CA GLU A 76 -12.73 3.24 5.30
C GLU A 76 -13.10 4.20 6.42
N VAL A 77 -13.59 3.66 7.54
CA VAL A 77 -13.89 4.43 8.74
C VAL A 77 -12.63 5.12 9.27
N THR A 78 -11.50 4.41 9.21
CA THR A 78 -10.18 4.93 9.59
C THR A 78 -9.66 5.91 8.55
N PHE A 79 -9.77 5.60 7.24
CA PHE A 79 -9.35 6.51 6.18
C PHE A 79 -9.97 7.89 6.34
N THR A 80 -11.30 7.92 6.49
CA THR A 80 -12.09 9.14 6.57
C THR A 80 -11.73 9.92 7.83
N TYR A 81 -11.75 9.25 8.99
CA TYR A 81 -11.56 9.94 10.27
C TYR A 81 -10.11 10.34 10.51
N ALA A 82 -9.12 9.53 10.12
CA ALA A 82 -7.71 9.87 10.19
C ALA A 82 -7.39 11.09 9.32
N THR A 83 -7.94 11.13 8.10
CA THR A 83 -7.78 12.26 7.19
C THR A 83 -8.35 13.53 7.80
N ALA A 84 -9.62 13.50 8.25
CA ALA A 84 -10.26 14.66 8.86
C ALA A 84 -9.49 15.18 10.10
N CYS A 85 -9.00 14.27 10.95
CA CYS A 85 -8.15 14.61 12.09
C CYS A 85 -6.85 15.28 11.67
N ALA A 86 -6.12 14.68 10.73
CA ALA A 86 -4.85 15.21 10.28
C ALA A 86 -5.00 16.59 9.64
N GLU A 87 -6.03 16.81 8.82
CA GLU A 87 -6.30 18.12 8.22
C GLU A 87 -6.58 19.19 9.27
N ALA A 88 -7.42 18.89 10.26
CA ALA A 88 -7.72 19.81 11.35
C ALA A 88 -6.44 20.21 12.10
N TRP A 89 -5.60 19.23 12.45
CA TRP A 89 -4.36 19.49 13.17
C TRP A 89 -3.33 20.24 12.34
N VAL A 90 -3.26 19.97 11.02
CA VAL A 90 -2.45 20.76 10.08
C VAL A 90 -2.93 22.21 10.06
N ARG A 91 -4.24 22.47 9.91
CA ARG A 91 -4.79 23.84 9.95
C ARG A 91 -4.43 24.55 11.25
N VAL A 92 -4.69 23.91 12.39
CA VAL A 92 -4.36 24.47 13.71
C VAL A 92 -2.88 24.83 13.84
N ALA A 93 -1.97 23.96 13.38
CA ALA A 93 -0.54 24.22 13.45
C ALA A 93 -0.09 25.37 12.53
N PHE A 94 -0.60 25.42 11.30
CA PHE A 94 -0.28 26.47 10.33
C PHE A 94 -0.91 27.81 10.70
N ASP A 95 -2.14 27.83 11.22
CA ASP A 95 -2.80 29.05 11.70
C ASP A 95 -2.08 29.63 12.92
N HIS A 96 -1.60 28.77 13.83
CA HIS A 96 -0.76 29.20 14.95
C HIS A 96 0.57 29.79 14.47
N ALA A 97 1.26 29.12 13.53
CA ALA A 97 2.52 29.61 12.97
C ALA A 97 2.34 30.95 12.22
N ALA A 98 1.25 31.08 11.45
CA ALA A 98 0.90 32.30 10.74
C ALA A 98 0.55 33.46 11.70
N SER A 99 -0.21 33.20 12.77
CA SER A 99 -0.61 34.26 13.73
C SER A 99 0.56 34.82 14.52
N LYS A 100 1.51 33.97 14.95
CA LYS A 100 2.78 34.41 15.56
C LYS A 100 3.55 35.34 14.63
N ALA A 101 3.59 34.99 13.35
CA ALA A 101 4.31 35.74 12.32
C ALA A 101 3.59 37.05 11.91
N ALA A 102 2.28 37.13 12.09
CA ALA A 102 1.44 38.28 11.74
C ALA A 102 1.41 39.41 12.81
N SER A 103 2.03 39.21 13.97
CA SER A 103 2.03 40.15 15.10
C SER A 103 2.71 41.52 14.83
N SER A 104 3.28 41.73 13.64
CA SER A 104 3.88 43.02 13.27
C SER A 104 3.47 43.60 11.90
N GLN A 105 2.76 42.87 11.03
CA GLN A 105 2.17 43.31 9.74
C GLN A 105 1.54 42.06 9.09
N GLN A 106 0.30 42.08 8.58
CA GLN A 106 -0.42 40.88 8.08
C GLN A 106 0.05 40.44 6.67
N PRO A 107 1.02 39.50 6.51
CA PRO A 107 1.65 39.25 5.22
C PRO A 107 0.78 38.35 4.32
N GLY A 108 -0.05 37.50 4.92
CA GLY A 108 -0.95 36.59 4.22
C GLY A 108 -2.01 37.29 3.35
N LYS A 109 -2.32 38.57 3.62
CA LYS A 109 -3.20 39.37 2.76
C LYS A 109 -2.49 39.88 1.50
N SER A 110 -1.22 40.26 1.61
CA SER A 110 -0.42 40.72 0.47
C SER A 110 0.10 39.57 -0.39
N CYS A 111 0.29 38.39 0.20
CA CYS A 111 0.74 37.19 -0.48
C CYS A 111 0.16 35.95 0.21
N PRO A 112 -0.99 35.41 -0.21
CA PRO A 112 -1.55 34.22 0.44
C PRO A 112 -0.62 33.01 0.29
N PHE A 113 -0.77 32.04 1.20
CA PHE A 113 -0.08 30.76 1.16
C PHE A 113 -1.11 29.62 1.23
N ALA A 114 -0.74 28.46 0.72
CA ALA A 114 -1.56 27.25 0.75
C ALA A 114 -0.73 26.05 1.20
N VAL A 115 -1.38 25.11 1.89
CA VAL A 115 -0.81 23.81 2.24
C VAL A 115 -1.52 22.75 1.41
N ILE A 116 -0.76 22.02 0.60
CA ILE A 116 -1.23 20.94 -0.24
C ILE A 116 -0.83 19.63 0.43
N ALA A 117 -1.81 18.75 0.64
CA ALA A 117 -1.56 17.36 0.97
C ALA A 117 -1.35 16.55 -0.31
N LEU A 118 -0.36 15.66 -0.27
CA LEU A 118 -0.10 14.64 -1.28
C LEU A 118 -0.32 13.25 -0.67
N GLY A 119 0.00 12.21 -1.44
CA GLY A 119 0.04 10.84 -0.93
C GLY A 119 -1.27 10.38 -0.29
N LYS A 120 -1.18 9.74 0.87
CA LYS A 120 -2.36 9.15 1.55
C LYS A 120 -3.30 10.21 2.14
N LEU A 121 -2.78 11.32 2.63
CA LEU A 121 -3.59 12.42 3.18
C LEU A 121 -4.40 13.10 2.06
N GLY A 122 -3.76 13.39 0.93
CA GLY A 122 -4.41 14.00 -0.22
C GLY A 122 -5.45 13.07 -0.88
N ALA A 123 -5.20 11.77 -0.87
CA ALA A 123 -6.15 10.74 -1.31
C ALA A 123 -7.34 10.52 -0.37
N GLY A 124 -7.31 11.05 0.87
CA GLY A 124 -8.31 10.76 1.88
C GLY A 124 -8.25 9.32 2.41
N GLU A 125 -7.09 8.68 2.31
CA GLU A 125 -6.86 7.27 2.62
C GLU A 125 -5.76 7.14 3.68
N LEU A 126 -5.77 7.97 4.72
CA LEU A 126 -4.71 7.98 5.74
C LEU A 126 -4.79 6.75 6.67
N ASN A 127 -3.64 6.20 7.08
CA ASN A 127 -3.58 5.14 8.08
C ASN A 127 -3.51 5.69 9.52
N PRO A 128 -3.68 4.83 10.55
CA PRO A 128 -3.47 5.20 11.94
C PRO A 128 -2.07 5.71 12.29
N SER A 129 -1.02 5.17 11.66
CA SER A 129 0.38 5.53 11.89
C SER A 129 1.12 5.77 10.58
N SER A 130 0.59 6.69 9.76
CA SER A 130 1.25 7.17 8.53
C SER A 130 1.87 8.55 8.71
N ASP A 131 2.88 8.82 7.87
CA ASP A 131 3.40 10.16 7.66
C ASP A 131 2.38 10.97 6.84
N VAL A 132 2.41 12.29 6.98
CA VAL A 132 1.61 13.22 6.16
C VAL A 132 2.52 13.95 5.19
N ASP A 133 2.30 13.70 3.90
CA ASP A 133 3.05 14.34 2.82
C ASP A 133 2.47 15.73 2.57
N LEU A 134 3.22 16.79 2.92
CA LEU A 134 2.78 18.18 2.76
C LEU A 134 3.71 18.94 1.82
N LEU A 135 3.13 19.86 1.07
CA LEU A 135 3.83 20.82 0.23
C LEU A 135 3.22 22.19 0.46
N VAL A 136 4.07 23.19 0.71
CA VAL A 136 3.61 24.55 1.05
C VAL A 136 3.96 25.50 -0.09
N LEU A 137 2.96 26.27 -0.51
CA LEU A 137 3.03 27.21 -1.62
C LEU A 137 2.66 28.62 -1.17
N TYR A 138 3.13 29.61 -1.90
CA TYR A 138 2.67 30.99 -1.78
C TYR A 138 2.41 31.60 -3.14
N ALA A 139 1.60 32.66 -3.17
CA ALA A 139 1.09 33.20 -4.43
C ALA A 139 2.18 33.65 -5.40
N THR A 140 3.16 34.43 -4.94
CA THR A 140 4.18 35.04 -5.81
C THR A 140 5.45 35.44 -5.05
N ASP A 141 6.58 35.47 -5.75
CA ASP A 141 7.85 35.99 -5.24
C ASP A 141 7.91 37.52 -5.14
N GLU A 142 7.03 38.22 -5.88
CA GLU A 142 6.98 39.68 -5.94
C GLU A 142 5.63 40.26 -5.48
N PRO A 143 5.19 40.02 -4.23
CA PRO A 143 3.89 40.48 -3.79
C PRO A 143 3.81 42.00 -3.62
N GLN A 144 2.77 42.60 -4.19
CA GLN A 144 2.49 44.02 -3.99
C GLN A 144 2.09 44.29 -2.55
N GLY A 145 2.69 45.33 -1.94
CA GLY A 145 2.41 45.68 -0.55
C GLY A 145 2.97 44.68 0.46
N TRP A 146 3.96 43.86 0.06
CA TRP A 146 4.67 42.98 0.99
C TRP A 146 5.29 43.79 2.12
N PRO A 147 4.85 43.57 3.37
CA PRO A 147 5.17 44.51 4.44
C PRO A 147 6.53 44.23 5.09
N LEU A 148 7.07 43.03 4.88
CA LEU A 148 8.28 42.56 5.56
C LEU A 148 9.54 42.79 4.70
N ARG A 149 10.68 42.99 5.38
CA ARG A 149 11.99 43.10 4.71
C ARG A 149 12.59 41.76 4.26
N VAL A 150 11.97 40.65 4.65
CA VAL A 150 12.40 39.29 4.28
C VAL A 150 11.59 38.79 3.09
N PRO A 151 12.18 38.06 2.12
CA PRO A 151 11.42 37.50 1.00
C PRO A 151 10.30 36.55 1.44
N PRO A 152 9.18 36.46 0.70
CA PRO A 152 8.08 35.53 1.00
C PRO A 152 8.55 34.09 1.20
N GLN A 153 9.47 33.62 0.35
CA GLN A 153 10.07 32.29 0.45
C GLN A 153 10.70 32.02 1.82
N VAL A 154 11.49 32.98 2.34
CA VAL A 154 12.17 32.85 3.63
C VAL A 154 11.16 32.89 4.78
N PHE A 155 10.17 33.79 4.68
CA PHE A 155 9.12 33.91 5.67
C PHE A 155 8.28 32.63 5.78
N TYR A 156 7.76 32.14 4.65
CA TYR A 156 6.95 30.94 4.62
C TYR A 156 7.75 29.68 4.92
N GLY A 157 9.05 29.63 4.57
CA GLY A 157 9.95 28.56 5.01
C GLY A 157 10.03 28.45 6.54
N ARG A 158 10.20 29.58 7.24
CA ARG A 158 10.24 29.61 8.72
C ARG A 158 8.89 29.23 9.33
N MET A 159 7.79 29.73 8.76
CA MET A 159 6.43 29.37 9.19
C MET A 159 6.19 27.86 9.07
N THR A 160 6.57 27.26 7.94
CA THR A 160 6.47 25.81 7.71
C THR A 160 7.30 25.04 8.74
N GLN A 161 8.53 25.47 9.04
CA GLN A 161 9.35 24.85 10.09
C GLN A 161 8.68 24.91 11.47
N ASP A 162 8.12 26.07 11.84
CA ASP A 162 7.43 26.25 13.13
C ASP A 162 6.18 25.36 13.26
N ALA A 163 5.39 25.22 12.19
CA ALA A 163 4.21 24.35 12.12
C ALA A 163 4.59 22.87 12.13
N VAL A 164 5.61 22.46 11.36
CA VAL A 164 6.13 21.09 11.35
C VAL A 164 6.66 20.70 12.72
N ALA A 165 7.35 21.61 13.41
CA ALA A 165 7.81 21.38 14.78
C ALA A 165 6.63 21.15 15.73
N LEU A 166 5.57 21.97 15.67
CA LEU A 166 4.35 21.76 16.47
C LEU A 166 3.75 20.37 16.25
N LEU A 167 3.72 19.89 15.01
CA LEU A 167 3.13 18.60 14.67
C LEU A 167 4.03 17.41 15.04
N SER A 168 5.34 17.54 14.80
CA SER A 168 6.28 16.40 14.77
C SER A 168 7.16 16.25 16.00
N GLU A 169 7.26 17.30 16.84
CA GLU A 169 8.06 17.24 18.07
C GLU A 169 7.64 16.05 18.96
N VAL A 170 8.62 15.25 19.38
CA VAL A 170 8.40 14.10 20.26
C VAL A 170 8.51 14.56 21.71
N THR A 171 7.42 14.47 22.44
CA THR A 171 7.34 14.76 23.88
C THR A 171 7.16 13.44 24.67
N PRO A 172 7.14 13.46 26.01
CA PRO A 172 6.73 12.28 26.79
C PRO A 172 5.32 11.76 26.42
N ASP A 173 4.47 12.62 25.85
CA ASP A 173 3.15 12.25 25.33
C ASP A 173 3.15 11.77 23.88
N GLY A 174 4.33 11.66 23.26
CA GLY A 174 4.53 11.28 21.86
C GLY A 174 4.51 12.49 20.91
N PHE A 175 4.08 12.25 19.68
CA PHE A 175 3.98 13.24 18.61
C PHE A 175 2.53 13.34 18.11
N CYS A 176 2.20 14.39 17.36
CA CYS A 176 0.88 14.52 16.73
C CYS A 176 0.88 13.90 15.33
N LEU A 177 1.70 14.41 14.41
CA LEU A 177 1.87 13.89 13.05
C LEU A 177 3.35 13.84 12.70
N ARG A 178 3.75 12.82 11.94
CA ARG A 178 5.06 12.82 11.27
C ARG A 178 4.86 13.51 9.93
N VAL A 179 5.49 14.67 9.73
CA VAL A 179 5.34 15.40 8.46
C VAL A 179 6.50 15.06 7.53
N ASP A 180 6.17 14.67 6.30
CA ASP A 180 7.13 14.51 5.21
C ASP A 180 6.96 15.67 4.21
N LEU A 181 8.07 16.29 3.82
CA LEU A 181 8.11 17.39 2.86
C LEU A 181 8.88 17.01 1.58
N ASP A 182 9.34 15.77 1.45
CA ASP A 182 10.29 15.36 0.41
C ASP A 182 9.67 15.21 -0.99
N LEU A 183 8.34 15.28 -1.11
CA LEU A 183 7.65 15.33 -2.39
C LEU A 183 7.64 16.73 -3.05
N ARG A 184 8.27 17.73 -2.43
CA ARG A 184 8.49 19.05 -3.02
C ARG A 184 9.50 19.00 -4.19
N PRO A 185 9.49 19.99 -5.10
CA PRO A 185 10.53 20.14 -6.12
C PRO A 185 11.94 19.93 -5.58
N GLU A 186 12.74 19.12 -6.27
CA GLU A 186 14.13 18.76 -5.89
C GLU A 186 14.26 18.05 -4.52
N GLY A 187 13.15 17.62 -3.93
CA GLY A 187 13.09 16.91 -2.66
C GLY A 187 13.88 17.61 -1.56
N LYS A 188 14.77 16.87 -0.88
CA LYS A 188 15.61 17.40 0.22
C LYS A 188 16.52 18.57 -0.18
N ALA A 189 16.97 18.60 -1.44
CA ALA A 189 17.85 19.65 -1.94
C ALA A 189 17.08 20.94 -2.29
N GLY A 190 15.78 20.82 -2.52
CA GLY A 190 14.92 21.94 -2.87
C GLY A 190 14.49 22.80 -1.69
N THR A 191 13.94 23.96 -2.04
CA THR A 191 13.43 24.93 -1.08
C THR A 191 12.19 24.37 -0.37
N LEU A 192 12.01 24.72 0.92
CA LEU A 192 10.89 24.19 1.72
C LEU A 192 9.51 24.64 1.22
N VAL A 193 9.47 25.79 0.53
CA VAL A 193 8.26 26.43 0.03
C VAL A 193 8.54 27.02 -1.35
N ASN A 194 7.56 26.98 -2.25
CA ASN A 194 7.71 27.50 -3.61
C ASN A 194 6.59 28.49 -3.94
N SER A 195 6.88 29.48 -4.78
CA SER A 195 5.81 30.25 -5.43
C SER A 195 5.05 29.35 -6.40
N VAL A 196 3.80 29.69 -6.72
CA VAL A 196 3.01 28.93 -7.71
C VAL A 196 3.73 28.90 -9.07
N ASP A 197 4.31 30.02 -9.50
CA ASP A 197 5.03 30.11 -10.76
C ASP A 197 6.30 29.24 -10.76
N ALA A 198 7.09 29.25 -9.68
CA ALA A 198 8.27 28.40 -9.58
C ALA A 198 7.91 26.90 -9.62
N LEU A 199 6.82 26.53 -8.95
CA LEU A 199 6.30 25.16 -8.93
C LEU A 199 5.91 24.68 -10.34
N VAL A 200 5.12 25.48 -11.07
CA VAL A 200 4.68 25.16 -12.43
C VAL A 200 5.88 25.03 -13.36
N ASN A 201 6.78 26.02 -13.35
CA ASN A 201 7.99 26.01 -14.17
C ASN A 201 8.88 24.77 -13.91
N TYR A 202 8.97 24.33 -12.65
CA TYR A 202 9.73 23.13 -12.31
C TYR A 202 9.12 21.88 -12.94
N TYR A 203 7.82 21.61 -12.72
CA TYR A 203 7.22 20.37 -13.20
C TYR A 203 7.04 20.33 -14.72
N GLU A 204 6.85 21.47 -15.38
CA GLU A 204 6.86 21.56 -16.84
C GLU A 204 8.19 21.12 -17.45
N ARG A 205 9.31 21.42 -16.79
CA ARG A 205 10.67 21.18 -17.32
C ARG A 205 11.27 19.86 -16.84
N PHE A 206 11.04 19.51 -15.58
CA PHE A 206 11.77 18.44 -14.88
C PHE A 206 10.85 17.35 -14.31
N GLY A 207 9.53 17.53 -14.40
CA GLY A 207 8.57 16.64 -13.77
C GLY A 207 8.63 15.21 -14.34
N THR A 208 8.68 14.24 -13.45
CA THR A 208 8.76 12.81 -13.77
C THR A 208 7.40 12.12 -13.74
N ALA A 209 7.34 10.85 -14.15
CA ALA A 209 6.13 10.03 -14.01
C ALA A 209 5.73 9.82 -12.53
N LEU A 210 6.71 9.81 -11.61
CA LEU A 210 6.45 9.73 -10.17
C LEU A 210 5.87 11.01 -9.60
N ASP A 211 6.39 12.16 -10.03
CA ASP A 211 5.82 13.45 -9.66
C ASP A 211 4.37 13.54 -10.15
N ARG A 212 4.14 13.11 -11.39
CA ARG A 212 2.80 13.06 -11.98
C ARG A 212 1.84 12.22 -11.14
N MET A 213 2.28 11.03 -10.71
CA MET A 213 1.52 10.16 -9.81
C MET A 213 1.28 10.81 -8.43
N ALA A 214 2.27 11.49 -7.85
CA ALA A 214 2.09 12.17 -6.57
C ALA A 214 1.00 13.24 -6.66
N TRP A 215 0.99 14.01 -7.75
CA TRP A 215 0.02 15.08 -7.99
C TRP A 215 -1.40 14.59 -8.33
N THR A 216 -1.60 13.33 -8.74
CA THR A 216 -2.98 12.78 -8.90
C THR A 216 -3.73 12.70 -7.57
N ARG A 217 -3.01 12.82 -6.45
CA ARG A 217 -3.56 12.78 -5.09
C ARG A 217 -3.52 14.14 -4.41
N ALA A 218 -3.23 15.23 -5.11
CA ALA A 218 -3.09 16.54 -4.51
C ALA A 218 -4.42 17.12 -4.01
N ARG A 219 -4.43 17.69 -2.80
CA ARG A 219 -5.60 18.39 -2.23
C ARG A 219 -5.19 19.54 -1.32
N PRO A 220 -5.84 20.72 -1.38
CA PRO A 220 -5.61 21.79 -0.42
C PRO A 220 -6.15 21.41 0.96
N VAL A 221 -5.34 21.56 2.01
CA VAL A 221 -5.71 21.17 3.38
C VAL A 221 -5.56 22.30 4.41
N GLY A 222 -4.86 23.39 4.08
CA GLY A 222 -4.70 24.53 4.97
C GLY A 222 -4.23 25.80 4.25
N GLY A 223 -4.21 26.92 4.97
CA GLY A 223 -3.99 28.24 4.36
C GLY A 223 -5.16 28.67 3.48
N ASP A 224 -4.86 29.40 2.40
CA ASP A 224 -5.81 29.81 1.38
C ASP A 224 -6.12 28.62 0.44
N LEU A 225 -7.32 28.04 0.60
CA LEU A 225 -7.73 26.86 -0.17
C LEU A 225 -7.97 27.19 -1.66
N ASP A 226 -8.35 28.42 -1.97
CA ASP A 226 -8.60 28.86 -3.35
C ASP A 226 -7.27 28.98 -4.10
N LEU A 227 -6.24 29.54 -3.46
CA LEU A 227 -4.87 29.54 -3.99
C LEU A 227 -4.38 28.10 -4.22
N GLY A 228 -4.61 27.20 -3.26
CA GLY A 228 -4.21 25.80 -3.39
C GLY A 228 -4.90 25.11 -4.57
N GLN A 229 -6.20 25.35 -4.74
CA GLN A 229 -6.97 24.80 -5.86
C GLN A 229 -6.49 25.39 -7.19
N ALA A 230 -6.21 26.69 -7.25
CA ALA A 230 -5.66 27.34 -8.43
C ALA A 230 -4.29 26.76 -8.82
N ALA A 231 -3.41 26.47 -7.86
CA ALA A 231 -2.12 25.84 -8.11
C ALA A 231 -2.26 24.40 -8.67
N ILE A 232 -3.20 23.61 -8.15
CA ILE A 232 -3.50 22.27 -8.69
C ILE A 232 -4.03 22.37 -10.13
N LEU A 233 -4.92 23.33 -10.40
CA LEU A 233 -5.44 23.58 -11.74
C LEU A 233 -4.32 24.01 -12.71
N ALA A 234 -3.39 24.85 -12.27
CA ALA A 234 -2.24 25.26 -13.07
C ALA A 234 -1.32 24.08 -13.44
N LEU A 235 -1.25 23.05 -12.59
CA LEU A 235 -0.50 21.83 -12.87
C LEU A 235 -1.27 20.79 -13.67
N GLU A 236 -2.56 20.96 -13.96
CA GLU A 236 -3.34 19.97 -14.73
C GLU A 236 -2.70 19.58 -16.08
N PRO A 237 -2.11 20.49 -16.88
CA PRO A 237 -1.43 20.10 -18.12
C PRO A 237 -0.25 19.15 -17.86
N PHE A 238 0.45 19.34 -16.74
CA PHE A 238 1.49 18.45 -16.27
C PHE A 238 0.94 17.16 -15.66
N VAL A 239 -0.23 17.12 -15.03
CA VAL A 239 -0.74 15.88 -14.42
C VAL A 239 -1.48 15.01 -15.46
N TRP A 240 -2.32 15.65 -16.27
CA TRP A 240 -3.32 15.02 -17.17
C TRP A 240 -3.10 15.43 -18.64
N PRO A 241 -1.99 15.02 -19.27
CA PRO A 241 -1.71 15.41 -20.64
C PRO A 241 -2.68 14.69 -21.58
N ARG A 242 -2.93 15.26 -22.77
CA ARG A 242 -3.82 14.63 -23.76
C ARG A 242 -3.35 13.27 -24.25
N SER A 243 -2.03 13.04 -24.23
CA SER A 243 -1.41 11.77 -24.58
C SER A 243 -0.18 11.54 -23.72
N ILE A 244 -0.05 10.33 -23.17
CA ILE A 244 1.17 9.88 -22.51
C ILE A 244 1.96 8.99 -23.47
N THR A 245 3.27 9.18 -23.51
CA THR A 245 4.19 8.30 -24.24
C THR A 245 4.44 7.02 -23.44
N GLY A 246 4.72 5.90 -24.12
CA GLY A 246 4.99 4.61 -23.46
C GLY A 246 6.11 4.63 -22.40
N GLY A 247 6.97 5.66 -22.41
CA GLY A 247 8.03 5.86 -21.41
C GLY A 247 7.54 6.03 -19.97
N ALA A 248 6.34 6.59 -19.75
CA ALA A 248 5.80 6.75 -18.40
C ALA A 248 5.45 5.39 -17.75
N LEU A 249 4.84 4.48 -18.51
CA LEU A 249 4.53 3.13 -18.03
C LEU A 249 5.80 2.33 -17.74
N ALA A 250 6.80 2.43 -18.62
CA ALA A 250 8.11 1.82 -18.41
C ALA A 250 8.81 2.39 -17.16
N SER A 251 8.71 3.70 -16.92
CA SER A 251 9.24 4.34 -15.71
C SER A 251 8.57 3.82 -14.43
N LEU A 252 7.23 3.70 -14.43
CA LEU A 252 6.51 3.10 -13.30
C LEU A 252 6.88 1.62 -13.08
N ALA A 253 7.03 0.84 -14.15
CA ALA A 253 7.48 -0.56 -14.06
C ALA A 253 8.87 -0.68 -13.42
N GLN A 254 9.81 0.21 -13.78
CA GLN A 254 11.14 0.24 -13.16
C GLN A 254 11.07 0.58 -11.66
N VAL A 255 10.21 1.53 -11.28
CA VAL A 255 10.01 1.89 -9.88
C VAL A 255 9.40 0.73 -9.11
N LEU A 256 8.38 0.08 -9.66
CA LEU A 256 7.76 -1.11 -9.09
C LEU A 256 8.80 -2.21 -8.82
N GLY A 257 9.66 -2.51 -9.81
CA GLY A 257 10.74 -3.48 -9.67
C GLY A 257 11.72 -3.14 -8.54
N ARG A 258 12.16 -1.87 -8.45
CA ARG A 258 13.05 -1.41 -7.37
C ARG A 258 12.39 -1.50 -5.99
N LEU A 259 11.12 -1.10 -5.87
CA LEU A 259 10.38 -1.15 -4.62
C LEU A 259 10.21 -2.59 -4.12
N ARG A 260 9.82 -3.52 -5.01
CA ARG A 260 9.73 -4.95 -4.68
C ARG A 260 11.06 -5.52 -4.22
N ALA A 261 12.18 -5.09 -4.80
CA ALA A 261 13.53 -5.52 -4.39
C ALA A 261 13.93 -5.04 -2.99
N THR A 262 13.30 -3.98 -2.47
CA THR A 262 13.53 -3.48 -1.10
C THR A 262 12.63 -4.11 -0.04
N ALA A 263 11.64 -4.91 -0.44
CA ALA A 263 10.81 -5.65 0.50
C ALA A 263 11.72 -6.56 1.34
N VAL A 264 11.69 -6.43 2.67
CA VAL A 264 12.52 -7.25 3.56
C VAL A 264 12.04 -8.69 3.48
N PRO A 265 12.79 -9.62 2.86
CA PRO A 265 12.37 -11.02 2.79
C PRO A 265 12.79 -11.69 4.09
N GLY A 266 11.86 -12.35 4.75
CA GLY A 266 12.15 -13.27 5.84
C GLY A 266 11.13 -14.40 5.83
N ARG A 267 11.57 -15.64 6.09
CA ARG A 267 10.68 -16.82 6.16
C ARG A 267 9.50 -16.64 7.12
N THR A 268 9.63 -15.71 8.06
CA THR A 268 8.67 -15.43 9.13
C THR A 268 7.95 -14.08 9.00
N THR A 269 8.22 -13.28 7.95
CA THR A 269 7.75 -11.90 7.87
C THR A 269 7.26 -11.56 6.47
N LEU A 270 6.00 -11.12 6.35
CA LEU A 270 5.41 -10.63 5.10
C LEU A 270 5.28 -9.10 5.12
N ASP A 271 5.81 -8.40 4.11
CA ASP A 271 5.61 -6.97 3.93
C ASP A 271 4.31 -6.70 3.14
N LEU A 272 3.25 -6.25 3.80
CA LEU A 272 1.93 -6.00 3.17
C LEU A 272 1.97 -4.94 2.07
N LYS A 273 2.96 -4.04 2.09
CA LYS A 273 3.03 -2.89 1.20
C LYS A 273 3.91 -3.14 -0.01
N LEU A 274 5.13 -3.63 0.22
CA LEU A 274 6.17 -3.75 -0.80
C LEU A 274 6.29 -5.16 -1.39
N HIS A 275 5.71 -6.17 -0.77
CA HIS A 275 5.66 -7.51 -1.34
C HIS A 275 4.94 -7.48 -2.70
N ARG A 276 5.33 -8.40 -3.60
CA ARG A 276 4.67 -8.60 -4.89
C ARG A 276 3.20 -8.95 -4.65
N GLY A 277 2.28 -8.15 -5.20
CA GLY A 277 0.85 -8.26 -4.93
C GLY A 277 0.36 -7.47 -3.72
N GLY A 278 1.24 -6.71 -3.06
CA GLY A 278 0.93 -5.90 -1.90
C GLY A 278 0.19 -4.60 -2.26
N ILE A 279 0.04 -3.73 -1.25
CA ILE A 279 -0.68 -2.46 -1.38
C ILE A 279 -0.09 -1.58 -2.49
N ARG A 280 1.25 -1.53 -2.61
CA ARG A 280 1.91 -0.69 -3.60
C ARG A 280 1.62 -1.14 -5.04
N ASP A 281 1.46 -2.43 -5.27
CA ASP A 281 1.09 -2.96 -6.59
C ASP A 281 -0.31 -2.48 -7.00
N VAL A 282 -1.27 -2.47 -6.06
CA VAL A 282 -2.60 -1.90 -6.32
C VAL A 282 -2.50 -0.41 -6.63
N GLU A 283 -1.81 0.36 -5.79
CA GLU A 283 -1.66 1.81 -5.96
C GLU A 283 -1.00 2.17 -7.29
N LEU A 284 0.06 1.46 -7.68
CA LEU A 284 0.75 1.69 -8.94
C LEU A 284 -0.06 1.22 -10.15
N THR A 285 -0.81 0.14 -10.03
CA THR A 285 -1.74 -0.31 -11.08
C THR A 285 -2.78 0.77 -11.35
N VAL A 286 -3.43 1.26 -10.30
CA VAL A 286 -4.43 2.33 -10.38
C VAL A 286 -3.80 3.61 -10.94
N ALA A 287 -2.65 4.03 -10.43
CA ALA A 287 -1.94 5.21 -10.92
C ALA A 287 -1.56 5.07 -12.41
N ALA A 288 -1.11 3.91 -12.86
CA ALA A 288 -0.80 3.68 -14.27
C ALA A 288 -2.02 3.89 -15.16
N TYR A 289 -3.19 3.38 -14.77
CA TYR A 289 -4.44 3.67 -15.49
C TYR A 289 -4.82 5.16 -15.44
N GLN A 290 -4.67 5.82 -14.29
CA GLN A 290 -4.90 7.28 -14.19
C GLN A 290 -4.00 8.04 -15.16
N LEU A 291 -2.71 7.73 -15.21
CA LEU A 291 -1.78 8.39 -16.12
C LEU A 291 -2.18 8.12 -17.58
N LEU A 292 -2.43 6.86 -17.96
CA LEU A 292 -2.76 6.48 -19.34
C LEU A 292 -4.07 7.11 -19.85
N HIS A 293 -5.05 7.28 -18.97
CA HIS A 293 -6.44 7.55 -19.37
C HIS A 293 -7.06 8.82 -18.75
N GLY A 294 -6.48 9.39 -17.69
CA GLY A 294 -7.02 10.54 -16.97
C GLY A 294 -7.03 11.85 -17.77
N GLY A 295 -6.19 11.96 -18.81
CA GLY A 295 -6.28 13.04 -19.80
C GLY A 295 -7.59 13.02 -20.60
N ARG A 296 -8.17 11.83 -20.82
CA ARG A 296 -9.40 11.61 -21.60
C ARG A 296 -10.66 11.45 -20.74
N PHE A 297 -10.53 10.80 -19.59
CA PHE A 297 -11.64 10.47 -18.70
C PHE A 297 -11.46 11.16 -17.35
N ALA A 298 -12.27 12.19 -17.09
CA ALA A 298 -12.18 12.98 -15.86
C ALA A 298 -12.55 12.17 -14.61
N GLU A 299 -13.34 11.10 -14.77
CA GLU A 299 -13.74 10.17 -13.71
C GLU A 299 -12.53 9.45 -13.09
N LEU A 300 -11.41 9.35 -13.82
CA LEU A 300 -10.16 8.78 -13.33
C LEU A 300 -9.29 9.78 -12.56
N ARG A 301 -9.70 11.06 -12.46
CA ARG A 301 -8.95 12.10 -11.74
C ARG A 301 -9.30 12.18 -10.26
N SER A 302 -10.09 11.23 -9.74
CA SER A 302 -10.30 11.08 -8.30
C SER A 302 -8.97 10.82 -7.59
N THR A 303 -8.80 11.43 -6.41
CA THR A 303 -7.61 11.22 -5.57
C THR A 303 -7.67 9.89 -4.81
N ALA A 304 -8.88 9.38 -4.54
CA ALA A 304 -9.12 8.14 -3.80
C ALA A 304 -8.95 6.90 -4.70
N THR A 305 -8.16 5.93 -4.25
CA THR A 305 -7.83 4.70 -4.99
C THR A 305 -9.07 3.88 -5.31
N LEU A 306 -9.95 3.67 -4.32
CA LEU A 306 -11.16 2.87 -4.49
C LEU A 306 -12.14 3.48 -5.50
N ALA A 307 -12.29 4.81 -5.51
CA ALA A 307 -13.14 5.50 -6.47
C ALA A 307 -12.60 5.40 -7.90
N VAL A 308 -11.26 5.39 -8.07
CA VAL A 308 -10.66 5.15 -9.38
C VAL A 308 -10.87 3.71 -9.84
N ILE A 309 -10.71 2.72 -8.94
CA ILE A 309 -10.99 1.30 -9.26
C ILE A 309 -12.43 1.13 -9.75
N GLU A 310 -13.40 1.75 -9.07
CA GLU A 310 -14.80 1.75 -9.50
C GLU A 310 -14.98 2.41 -10.88
N ALA A 311 -14.37 3.58 -11.10
CA ALA A 311 -14.42 4.29 -12.36
C ALA A 311 -13.85 3.48 -13.53
N LEU A 312 -12.77 2.70 -13.31
CA LEU A 312 -12.19 1.83 -14.33
C LEU A 312 -13.20 0.77 -14.80
N GLY A 313 -13.97 0.19 -13.88
CA GLY A 313 -15.05 -0.74 -14.21
C GLY A 313 -16.19 -0.06 -14.98
N ARG A 314 -16.67 1.10 -14.50
CA ARG A 314 -17.75 1.84 -15.17
C ARG A 314 -17.39 2.28 -16.60
N LEU A 315 -16.12 2.61 -16.84
CA LEU A 315 -15.61 3.01 -18.15
C LEU A 315 -15.24 1.82 -19.06
N GLY A 316 -15.30 0.58 -18.57
CA GLY A 316 -14.91 -0.61 -19.32
C GLY A 316 -13.41 -0.69 -19.64
N LEU A 317 -12.57 -0.02 -18.84
CA LEU A 317 -11.10 0.00 -19.02
C LEU A 317 -10.42 -1.18 -18.32
N MET A 318 -11.13 -1.88 -17.44
CA MET A 318 -10.66 -3.06 -16.71
C MET A 318 -11.78 -4.10 -16.64
N ASP A 319 -11.41 -5.38 -16.68
CA ASP A 319 -12.36 -6.49 -16.55
C ASP A 319 -13.10 -6.42 -15.19
N PRO A 320 -14.42 -6.64 -15.13
CA PRO A 320 -15.19 -6.57 -13.88
C PRO A 320 -14.67 -7.49 -12.78
N GLY A 321 -14.12 -8.65 -13.13
CA GLY A 321 -13.47 -9.57 -12.19
C GLY A 321 -12.18 -9.01 -11.60
N GLU A 322 -11.37 -8.32 -12.42
CA GLU A 322 -10.17 -7.62 -11.97
C GLU A 322 -10.50 -6.41 -11.09
N VAL A 323 -11.53 -5.63 -11.44
CA VAL A 323 -12.04 -4.53 -10.62
C VAL A 323 -12.42 -5.03 -9.23
N GLY A 324 -13.27 -6.06 -9.16
CA GLY A 324 -13.67 -6.66 -7.88
C GLY A 324 -12.50 -7.27 -7.11
N THR A 325 -11.47 -7.74 -7.81
CA THR A 325 -10.25 -8.28 -7.20
C THR A 325 -9.43 -7.17 -6.54
N LEU A 326 -9.10 -6.09 -7.26
CA LEU A 326 -8.33 -4.96 -6.71
C LEU A 326 -9.08 -4.27 -5.57
N ASP A 327 -10.39 -4.10 -5.71
CA ASP A 327 -11.27 -3.51 -4.71
C ASP A 327 -11.20 -4.26 -3.36
N ARG A 328 -11.47 -5.58 -3.39
CA ARG A 328 -11.44 -6.41 -2.18
C ARG A 328 -10.03 -6.54 -1.62
N ALA A 329 -9.03 -6.67 -2.50
CA ALA A 329 -7.63 -6.79 -2.10
C ALA A 329 -7.15 -5.53 -1.38
N TYR A 330 -7.46 -4.35 -1.91
CA TYR A 330 -7.05 -3.09 -1.30
C TYR A 330 -7.65 -2.93 0.09
N ARG A 331 -8.96 -3.14 0.24
CA ARG A 331 -9.61 -3.08 1.56
C ARG A 331 -9.01 -4.07 2.55
N PHE A 332 -8.80 -5.32 2.13
CA PHE A 332 -8.26 -6.36 2.99
C PHE A 332 -6.81 -6.06 3.43
N LEU A 333 -5.94 -5.70 2.49
CA LEU A 333 -4.54 -5.40 2.78
C LEU A 333 -4.40 -4.13 3.64
N ARG A 334 -5.21 -3.10 3.38
CA ARG A 334 -5.22 -1.88 4.19
C ARG A 334 -5.75 -2.14 5.60
N ARG A 335 -6.79 -2.97 5.77
CA ARG A 335 -7.25 -3.41 7.09
C ARG A 335 -6.15 -4.14 7.84
N LEU A 336 -5.45 -5.07 7.21
CA LEU A 336 -4.30 -5.75 7.84
C LEU A 336 -3.19 -4.76 8.22
N GLU A 337 -2.85 -3.84 7.33
CA GLU A 337 -1.86 -2.80 7.60
C GLU A 337 -2.25 -1.97 8.84
N HIS A 338 -3.52 -1.55 8.93
CA HIS A 338 -4.03 -0.83 10.09
C HIS A 338 -3.93 -1.65 11.37
N LEU A 339 -4.33 -2.93 11.36
CA LEU A 339 -4.26 -3.79 12.55
C LEU A 339 -2.83 -3.95 13.06
N VAL A 340 -1.87 -4.18 12.17
CA VAL A 340 -0.46 -4.27 12.57
C VAL A 340 0.02 -2.93 13.15
N GLN A 341 -0.36 -1.80 12.56
CA GLN A 341 -0.02 -0.47 13.07
C GLN A 341 -0.69 -0.16 14.41
N TYR A 342 -1.94 -0.58 14.61
CA TYR A 342 -2.67 -0.36 15.86
C TYR A 342 -2.02 -1.07 17.05
N ARG A 343 -1.25 -2.14 16.83
CA ARG A 343 -0.64 -2.94 17.91
C ARG A 343 0.19 -2.07 18.86
N GLU A 344 1.19 -1.37 18.33
CA GLU A 344 2.09 -0.52 19.12
C GLU A 344 2.21 0.91 18.60
N ASP A 345 1.36 1.32 17.65
CA ASP A 345 1.42 2.64 17.04
C ASP A 345 2.77 2.91 16.34
N VAL A 346 3.17 1.93 15.52
CA VAL A 346 4.43 1.94 14.78
C VAL A 346 4.14 1.96 13.29
N ARG A 347 4.94 2.72 12.53
CA ARG A 347 4.94 2.71 11.06
C ARG A 347 5.56 1.40 10.57
N THR A 348 4.77 0.34 10.53
CA THR A 348 5.17 -0.97 10.03
C THR A 348 4.18 -1.47 8.98
N HIS A 349 4.71 -2.26 8.04
CA HIS A 349 3.97 -3.01 7.04
C HIS A 349 4.22 -4.52 7.20
N ALA A 350 5.04 -4.91 8.17
CA ALA A 350 5.51 -6.27 8.37
C ALA A 350 4.54 -7.07 9.25
N VAL A 351 4.03 -8.17 8.72
CA VAL A 351 3.32 -9.20 9.47
C VAL A 351 4.32 -10.28 9.87
N GLU A 352 4.76 -10.23 11.11
CA GLU A 352 5.58 -11.29 11.70
C GLU A 352 4.70 -12.51 12.05
N GLN A 353 5.28 -13.71 12.00
CA GLN A 353 4.58 -14.97 12.28
C GLN A 353 3.91 -14.96 13.67
N GLY A 354 4.55 -14.35 14.68
CA GLY A 354 3.99 -14.20 16.02
C GLY A 354 2.76 -13.28 16.10
N HIS A 355 2.49 -12.47 15.06
CA HIS A 355 1.32 -11.60 14.99
C HIS A 355 0.08 -12.31 14.41
N MET A 356 0.27 -13.42 13.68
CA MET A 356 -0.79 -14.06 12.90
C MET A 356 -2.00 -14.51 13.73
N GLU A 357 -1.77 -15.13 14.90
CA GLU A 357 -2.86 -15.60 15.76
C GLU A 357 -3.71 -14.43 16.30
N GLY A 358 -3.05 -13.33 16.68
CA GLY A 358 -3.73 -12.13 17.17
C GLY A 358 -4.55 -11.44 16.08
N LEU A 359 -3.99 -11.33 14.87
CA LEU A 359 -4.69 -10.79 13.71
C LEU A 359 -5.88 -11.67 13.33
N ALA A 360 -5.70 -12.99 13.29
CA ALA A 360 -6.75 -13.94 12.97
C ALA A 360 -7.92 -13.86 13.97
N ARG A 361 -7.62 -13.72 15.27
CA ARG A 361 -8.64 -13.50 16.31
C ARG A 361 -9.42 -12.20 16.12
N LEU A 362 -8.77 -11.10 15.75
CA LEU A 362 -9.43 -9.81 15.46
C LEU A 362 -10.29 -9.85 14.20
N LEU A 363 -9.92 -10.71 13.25
CA LEU A 363 -10.64 -10.91 12.00
C LEU A 363 -11.65 -12.07 12.07
N GLU A 364 -11.77 -12.73 13.23
CA GLU A 364 -12.67 -13.87 13.48
C GLU A 364 -12.47 -15.03 12.49
N VAL A 365 -11.20 -15.30 12.16
CA VAL A 365 -10.78 -16.41 11.29
C VAL A 365 -9.69 -17.25 11.95
N SER A 366 -9.38 -18.42 11.38
CA SER A 366 -8.20 -19.18 11.78
C SER A 366 -6.91 -18.54 11.24
N ALA A 367 -5.79 -18.75 11.94
CA ALA A 367 -4.49 -18.24 11.47
C ALA A 367 -4.10 -18.82 10.11
N GLU A 368 -4.46 -20.09 9.86
CA GLU A 368 -4.25 -20.74 8.57
C GLU A 368 -5.15 -20.14 7.48
N GLY A 369 -6.42 -19.91 7.76
CA GLY A 369 -7.36 -19.28 6.83
C GLY A 369 -6.91 -17.86 6.47
N LEU A 370 -6.44 -17.09 7.46
CA LEU A 370 -5.86 -15.77 7.21
C LEU A 370 -4.64 -15.84 6.29
N ALA A 371 -3.71 -16.78 6.55
CA ALA A 371 -2.54 -16.97 5.71
C ALA A 371 -2.89 -17.36 4.27
N SER A 372 -3.89 -18.25 4.08
CA SER A 372 -4.39 -18.63 2.75
C SER A 372 -4.95 -17.43 2.02
N ARG A 373 -5.84 -16.68 2.67
CA ARG A 373 -6.46 -15.49 2.10
C ARG A 373 -5.42 -14.44 1.70
N MET A 374 -4.37 -14.26 2.51
CA MET A 374 -3.27 -13.34 2.20
C MET A 374 -2.54 -13.76 0.93
N ARG A 375 -2.15 -15.04 0.79
CA ARG A 375 -1.50 -15.56 -0.42
C ARG A 375 -2.36 -15.41 -1.66
N GLU A 376 -3.63 -15.79 -1.58
CA GLU A 376 -4.57 -15.67 -2.71
C GLU A 376 -4.75 -14.22 -3.15
N THR A 377 -4.87 -13.31 -2.18
CA THR A 377 -5.02 -11.87 -2.45
C THR A 377 -3.79 -11.31 -3.14
N THR A 378 -2.58 -11.54 -2.59
CA THR A 378 -1.35 -10.99 -3.18
C THR A 378 -1.10 -11.58 -4.55
N TRP A 379 -1.34 -12.87 -4.74
CA TRP A 379 -1.23 -13.51 -6.04
C TRP A 379 -2.13 -12.88 -7.11
N ALA A 380 -3.41 -12.68 -6.79
CA ALA A 380 -4.36 -12.13 -7.74
C ALA A 380 -4.00 -10.68 -8.13
N VAL A 381 -3.58 -9.86 -7.17
CA VAL A 381 -3.09 -8.50 -7.44
C VAL A 381 -1.84 -8.54 -8.32
N ALA A 382 -0.87 -9.40 -7.98
CA ALA A 382 0.37 -9.51 -8.73
C ALA A 382 0.14 -9.93 -10.18
N ALA A 383 -0.81 -10.83 -10.43
CA ALA A 383 -1.17 -11.25 -11.78
C ALA A 383 -1.73 -10.09 -12.64
N ILE A 384 -2.51 -9.19 -12.04
CA ILE A 384 -3.03 -7.99 -12.71
C ILE A 384 -1.90 -7.00 -12.98
N ALA A 385 -1.12 -6.65 -11.95
CA ALA A 385 -0.03 -5.70 -12.05
C ALA A 385 1.02 -6.15 -13.07
N ASP A 386 1.45 -7.42 -13.01
CA ASP A 386 2.49 -7.92 -13.90
C ASP A 386 2.04 -7.97 -15.36
N ARG A 387 0.75 -8.21 -15.63
CA ARG A 387 0.20 -8.13 -16.98
C ARG A 387 0.24 -6.70 -17.51
N LEU A 388 -0.17 -5.72 -16.69
CA LEU A 388 -0.17 -4.31 -17.05
C LEU A 388 1.24 -3.79 -17.35
N PHE A 389 2.21 -4.12 -16.49
CA PHE A 389 3.59 -3.64 -16.62
C PHE A 389 4.47 -4.48 -17.55
N GLY A 390 3.91 -5.51 -18.20
CA GLY A 390 4.69 -6.44 -19.05
C GLY A 390 5.75 -7.23 -18.29
N LEU A 391 5.57 -7.38 -16.98
CA LEU A 391 6.40 -8.22 -16.10
C LEU A 391 5.91 -9.68 -16.10
N ALA A 392 4.72 -9.92 -16.64
CA ALA A 392 4.16 -11.24 -16.82
C ALA A 392 4.98 -12.03 -17.85
N GLY A 393 5.63 -13.09 -17.39
CA GLY A 393 6.46 -13.94 -18.23
C GLY A 393 7.94 -13.60 -18.10
N GLY A 394 8.46 -13.62 -16.88
CA GLY A 394 9.88 -13.60 -16.54
C GLY A 394 10.67 -14.75 -17.16
N GLY A 395 10.56 -14.97 -18.47
CA GLY A 395 11.22 -16.02 -19.22
C GLY A 395 12.73 -15.87 -19.14
N LYS A 396 13.25 -14.64 -19.00
CA LYS A 396 14.67 -14.39 -18.73
C LYS A 396 15.05 -14.86 -17.34
N ASP A 397 14.38 -14.38 -16.29
CA ASP A 397 14.66 -14.78 -14.91
C ASP A 397 14.41 -16.29 -14.69
N LEU A 398 13.32 -16.84 -15.22
CA LEU A 398 13.03 -18.27 -15.20
C LEU A 398 14.12 -19.07 -15.92
N SER A 399 14.63 -18.59 -17.06
CA SER A 399 15.75 -19.26 -17.74
C SER A 399 17.02 -19.19 -16.90
N LEU A 400 17.31 -18.04 -16.29
CA LEU A 400 18.49 -17.84 -15.43
C LEU A 400 18.42 -18.70 -14.16
N LEU A 401 17.24 -18.83 -13.55
CA LEU A 401 17.00 -19.67 -12.38
C LEU A 401 17.27 -21.17 -12.66
N LEU A 402 16.89 -21.61 -13.86
CA LEU A 402 17.02 -23.00 -14.31
C LEU A 402 18.40 -23.32 -14.89
N ASP A 403 19.21 -22.31 -15.20
CA ASP A 403 20.56 -22.45 -15.73
C ASP A 403 21.55 -22.86 -14.62
N GLU A 404 22.10 -24.06 -14.73
CA GLU A 404 23.07 -24.61 -13.76
C GLU A 404 24.46 -23.98 -13.90
N SER A 405 24.72 -23.26 -15.00
CA SER A 405 25.98 -22.54 -15.22
C SER A 405 25.97 -21.10 -14.69
N ALA A 406 24.78 -20.56 -14.37
CA ALA A 406 24.64 -19.23 -13.78
C ALA A 406 25.17 -19.21 -12.35
N SER A 407 25.69 -18.05 -11.91
CA SER A 407 26.19 -17.90 -10.54
C SER A 407 25.06 -18.00 -9.50
N ASP A 408 25.40 -18.39 -8.27
CA ASP A 408 24.43 -18.48 -7.18
C ASP A 408 23.69 -17.14 -6.94
N LEU A 409 24.40 -16.03 -7.10
CA LEU A 409 23.83 -14.68 -6.96
C LEU A 409 22.80 -14.39 -8.05
N GLU A 410 23.10 -14.73 -9.30
CA GLU A 410 22.19 -14.55 -10.43
C GLU A 410 20.92 -15.39 -10.27
N ARG A 411 21.07 -16.66 -9.89
CA ARG A 411 19.94 -17.57 -9.67
C ARG A 411 19.07 -17.14 -8.50
N THR A 412 19.69 -16.71 -7.39
CA THR A 412 18.99 -16.19 -6.21
C THR A 412 18.20 -14.93 -6.56
N THR A 413 18.79 -14.02 -7.34
CA THR A 413 18.12 -12.80 -7.80
C THR A 413 16.95 -13.14 -8.73
N ALA A 414 17.16 -14.03 -9.69
CA ALA A 414 16.10 -14.50 -10.59
C ALA A 414 14.95 -15.17 -9.84
N ALA A 415 15.25 -16.03 -8.85
CA ALA A 415 14.24 -16.65 -7.98
C ALA A 415 13.37 -15.61 -7.28
N ARG A 416 13.98 -14.55 -6.71
CA ARG A 416 13.22 -13.45 -6.10
C ARG A 416 12.34 -12.74 -7.12
N ASN A 417 12.86 -12.45 -8.30
CA ASN A 417 12.14 -11.75 -9.36
C ASN A 417 10.89 -12.53 -9.83
N VAL A 418 10.97 -13.87 -9.88
CA VAL A 418 9.82 -14.72 -10.25
C VAL A 418 8.90 -15.06 -9.08
N GLY A 419 9.18 -14.57 -7.87
CA GLY A 419 8.27 -14.59 -6.73
C GLY A 419 8.59 -15.59 -5.62
N PHE A 420 9.77 -16.23 -5.61
CA PHE A 420 10.18 -17.07 -4.47
C PHE A 420 10.61 -16.21 -3.28
N MET A 421 10.09 -16.54 -2.10
CA MET A 421 10.40 -15.90 -0.82
C MET A 421 11.65 -16.51 -0.16
N ASP A 422 11.95 -17.78 -0.42
CA ASP A 422 13.17 -18.48 0.02
C ASP A 422 13.96 -18.98 -1.22
N PRO A 423 14.69 -18.09 -1.92
CA PRO A 423 15.40 -18.41 -3.15
C PRO A 423 16.34 -19.60 -3.02
N GLU A 424 17.10 -19.66 -1.93
CA GLU A 424 18.09 -20.70 -1.68
C GLU A 424 17.39 -22.07 -1.51
N ALA A 425 16.31 -22.13 -0.72
CA ALA A 425 15.54 -23.36 -0.60
C ALA A 425 14.80 -23.71 -1.90
N ALA A 426 14.33 -22.73 -2.66
CA ALA A 426 13.71 -22.94 -3.96
C ALA A 426 14.70 -23.57 -4.95
N ILE A 427 15.92 -23.03 -5.08
CA ILE A 427 16.99 -23.57 -5.92
C ILE A 427 17.32 -25.01 -5.51
N ALA A 428 17.46 -25.28 -4.22
CA ALA A 428 17.71 -26.63 -3.72
C ALA A 428 16.56 -27.61 -4.06
N ARG A 429 15.29 -27.19 -3.93
CA ARG A 429 14.12 -28.00 -4.30
C ARG A 429 14.04 -28.24 -5.80
N ILE A 430 14.41 -27.27 -6.63
CA ILE A 430 14.48 -27.41 -8.09
C ILE A 430 15.54 -28.46 -8.46
N GLY A 431 16.72 -28.40 -7.84
CA GLY A 431 17.76 -29.43 -8.03
C GLY A 431 17.26 -30.83 -7.64
N ARG A 432 16.64 -30.96 -6.47
CA ARG A 432 16.09 -32.25 -6.00
C ARG A 432 14.91 -32.75 -6.82
N LEU A 433 14.12 -31.86 -7.42
CA LEU A 433 13.06 -32.21 -8.37
C LEU A 433 13.67 -32.85 -9.63
N ARG A 434 14.81 -32.35 -10.11
CA ARG A 434 15.56 -32.93 -11.24
C ARG A 434 16.13 -34.30 -10.91
N GLU A 435 16.59 -34.52 -9.68
CA GLU A 435 17.15 -35.81 -9.25
C GLU A 435 16.10 -36.91 -8.95
N GLY A 436 14.80 -36.61 -9.12
CA GLY A 436 13.71 -37.49 -8.70
C GLY A 436 13.69 -38.88 -9.37
N PRO A 437 13.26 -39.94 -8.65
CA PRO A 437 13.25 -41.33 -9.15
C PRO A 437 12.27 -41.55 -10.31
N VAL A 438 11.26 -40.69 -10.45
CA VAL A 438 10.47 -40.57 -11.67
C VAL A 438 11.31 -39.73 -12.64
N THR A 439 11.99 -40.38 -13.59
CA THR A 439 12.89 -39.76 -14.57
C THR A 439 12.18 -38.76 -15.47
N LEU A 440 12.01 -37.53 -14.96
CA LEU A 440 11.52 -36.36 -15.69
C LEU A 440 12.63 -35.68 -16.50
N VAL A 441 13.90 -35.91 -16.12
CA VAL A 441 15.09 -35.25 -16.68
C VAL A 441 15.55 -35.81 -18.03
N GLY A 442 15.13 -37.03 -18.40
CA GLY A 442 15.48 -37.63 -19.69
C GLY A 442 14.59 -37.20 -20.87
N GLN A 443 13.50 -36.46 -20.64
CA GLN A 443 12.41 -36.29 -21.61
C GLN A 443 11.81 -34.86 -21.57
N GLY A 444 12.56 -33.85 -22.03
CA GLY A 444 11.98 -32.64 -22.63
C GLY A 444 11.34 -31.58 -21.71
N GLY A 445 12.12 -30.98 -20.80
CA GLY A 445 11.78 -29.67 -20.22
C GLY A 445 10.57 -29.63 -19.27
N PHE A 446 10.19 -30.77 -18.69
CA PHE A 446 9.09 -30.83 -17.74
C PHE A 446 9.40 -30.11 -16.42
N ASP A 447 10.65 -30.15 -15.96
CA ASP A 447 11.11 -29.35 -14.80
C ASP A 447 10.85 -27.86 -15.01
N ARG A 448 11.16 -27.33 -16.21
CA ARG A 448 10.85 -25.96 -16.60
C ARG A 448 9.35 -25.68 -16.55
N ALA A 449 8.52 -26.61 -17.00
CA ALA A 449 7.06 -26.47 -16.94
C ALA A 449 6.57 -26.44 -15.48
N VAL A 450 7.10 -27.31 -14.61
CA VAL A 450 6.75 -27.32 -13.18
C VAL A 450 7.15 -26.02 -12.50
N VAL A 451 8.38 -25.55 -12.71
CA VAL A 451 8.86 -24.29 -12.12
C VAL A 451 8.06 -23.11 -12.67
N ALA A 452 7.76 -23.09 -13.97
CA ALA A 452 6.90 -22.06 -14.55
C ALA A 452 5.49 -22.07 -13.95
N ALA A 453 4.89 -23.24 -13.74
CA ALA A 453 3.58 -23.36 -13.11
C ALA A 453 3.62 -22.95 -11.64
N ALA A 454 4.69 -23.29 -10.91
CA ALA A 454 4.90 -22.86 -9.53
C ALA A 454 5.06 -21.32 -9.43
N CYS A 455 5.79 -20.68 -10.35
CA CYS A 455 5.91 -19.22 -10.38
C CYS A 455 4.55 -18.52 -10.65
N LYS A 456 3.61 -19.24 -11.26
CA LYS A 456 2.23 -18.78 -11.47
C LYS A 456 1.28 -19.17 -10.34
N SER A 457 1.74 -19.79 -9.25
CA SER A 457 0.89 -20.15 -8.10
C SER A 457 0.88 -19.06 -7.02
N PRO A 458 -0.06 -19.12 -6.06
CA PRO A 458 -0.12 -18.15 -4.96
C PRO A 458 1.09 -18.13 -4.03
N ASP A 459 1.78 -19.25 -3.91
CA ASP A 459 3.03 -19.39 -3.18
C ASP A 459 3.93 -20.36 -3.95
N PRO A 460 4.90 -19.81 -4.71
CA PRO A 460 5.84 -20.61 -5.49
C PRO A 460 6.65 -21.57 -4.62
N ASP A 461 7.01 -21.19 -3.39
CA ASP A 461 7.76 -22.02 -2.45
C ASP A 461 6.95 -23.25 -2.01
N LEU A 462 5.67 -23.06 -1.67
CA LEU A 462 4.77 -24.17 -1.32
C LEU A 462 4.52 -25.09 -2.52
N ALA A 463 4.26 -24.52 -3.70
CA ALA A 463 4.01 -25.28 -4.91
C ALA A 463 5.23 -26.10 -5.32
N ILE A 464 6.43 -25.50 -5.35
CA ILE A 464 7.64 -26.25 -5.71
C ILE A 464 7.98 -27.31 -4.67
N ALA A 465 7.74 -27.04 -3.38
CA ALA A 465 7.92 -28.03 -2.34
C ALA A 465 6.92 -29.19 -2.46
N PHE A 466 5.68 -28.91 -2.89
CA PHE A 466 4.69 -29.94 -3.19
C PHE A 466 5.15 -30.84 -4.34
N PHE A 467 5.54 -30.28 -5.49
CA PHE A 467 6.01 -31.07 -6.63
C PHE A 467 7.31 -31.81 -6.34
N CYS A 468 8.24 -31.20 -5.59
CA CYS A 468 9.44 -31.88 -5.14
C CYS A 468 9.11 -33.09 -4.27
N ARG A 469 8.13 -33.02 -3.36
CA ARG A 469 7.70 -34.20 -2.58
C ARG A 469 6.96 -35.22 -3.45
N LEU A 470 6.11 -34.75 -4.37
CA LEU A 470 5.35 -35.60 -5.30
C LEU A 470 6.27 -36.45 -6.19
N ALA A 471 7.36 -35.87 -6.73
CA ALA A 471 8.33 -36.57 -7.56
C ALA A 471 9.03 -37.76 -6.85
N TRP A 472 9.05 -37.74 -5.52
CA TRP A 472 9.64 -38.79 -4.69
C TRP A 472 8.58 -39.68 -4.00
N SER A 473 7.30 -39.46 -4.29
CA SER A 473 6.19 -40.22 -3.70
C SER A 473 5.88 -41.49 -4.50
N ARG A 474 5.62 -42.60 -3.79
CA ARG A 474 5.18 -43.86 -4.43
C ARG A 474 3.81 -43.67 -5.08
N GLY A 475 3.65 -44.14 -6.33
CA GLY A 475 2.39 -44.06 -7.06
C GLY A 475 2.11 -42.73 -7.77
N ALA A 476 3.00 -41.73 -7.67
CA ALA A 476 2.82 -40.42 -8.29
C ALA A 476 2.98 -40.41 -9.83
N GLY A 477 3.45 -41.51 -10.43
CA GLY A 477 3.77 -41.58 -11.87
C GLY A 477 2.59 -41.22 -12.78
N THR A 478 1.39 -41.69 -12.49
CA THR A 478 0.18 -41.40 -13.29
C THR A 478 -0.19 -39.92 -13.26
N LEU A 479 -0.13 -39.28 -12.08
CA LEU A 479 -0.45 -37.87 -11.91
C LEU A 479 0.60 -36.96 -12.57
N LEU A 480 1.88 -37.29 -12.42
CA LEU A 480 2.97 -36.55 -13.07
C LEU A 480 2.92 -36.67 -14.60
N ASP A 481 2.60 -37.86 -15.11
CA ASP A 481 2.43 -38.04 -16.56
C ASP A 481 1.19 -37.33 -17.11
N LEU A 482 0.10 -37.25 -16.32
CA LEU A 482 -1.05 -36.40 -16.66
C LEU A 482 -0.67 -34.91 -16.71
N CYS A 483 0.08 -34.42 -15.72
CA CYS A 483 0.60 -33.05 -15.70
C CYS A 483 1.47 -32.75 -16.93
N ARG A 484 2.28 -33.72 -17.36
CA ARG A 484 3.14 -33.61 -18.54
C ARG A 484 2.33 -33.53 -19.83
N ARG A 485 1.26 -34.32 -19.95
CA ARG A 485 0.39 -34.33 -21.12
C ARG A 485 -0.59 -33.14 -21.15
N GLN A 486 -0.96 -32.61 -19.98
CA GLN A 486 -1.96 -31.55 -19.85
C GLN A 486 -1.42 -30.40 -18.97
N PRO A 487 -0.89 -29.32 -19.59
CA PRO A 487 -0.37 -28.17 -18.85
C PRO A 487 -1.39 -27.52 -17.90
N GLN A 488 -2.67 -27.57 -18.23
CA GLN A 488 -3.75 -27.03 -17.38
C GLN A 488 -3.88 -27.77 -16.04
N VAL A 489 -3.65 -29.09 -16.04
CA VAL A 489 -3.65 -29.90 -14.81
C VAL A 489 -2.46 -29.53 -13.93
N LEU A 490 -1.29 -29.36 -14.54
CA LEU A 490 -0.09 -28.89 -13.84
C LEU A 490 -0.31 -27.52 -13.19
N GLU A 491 -0.87 -26.57 -13.95
CA GLU A 491 -1.17 -25.22 -13.45
C GLU A 491 -2.23 -25.24 -12.34
N ALA A 492 -3.28 -26.07 -12.47
CA ALA A 492 -4.30 -26.23 -11.43
C ALA A 492 -3.71 -26.79 -10.13
N LEU A 493 -2.89 -27.84 -10.22
CA LEU A 493 -2.22 -28.43 -9.05
C LEU A 493 -1.22 -27.47 -8.42
N ALA A 494 -0.45 -26.74 -9.23
CA ALA A 494 0.45 -25.70 -8.73
C ALA A 494 -0.32 -24.63 -7.96
N ARG A 495 -1.43 -24.15 -8.53
CA ARG A 495 -2.30 -23.17 -7.89
C ARG A 495 -2.85 -23.68 -6.56
N VAL A 496 -3.46 -24.87 -6.53
CA VAL A 496 -4.10 -25.43 -5.33
C VAL A 496 -3.07 -25.79 -4.25
N SER A 497 -1.92 -26.37 -4.62
CA SER A 497 -0.86 -26.66 -3.65
C SER A 497 -0.16 -25.40 -3.12
N GLY A 498 -0.19 -24.30 -3.88
CA GLY A 498 0.32 -22.99 -3.47
C GLY A 498 -0.64 -22.19 -2.59
N THR A 499 -1.91 -22.57 -2.43
CA THR A 499 -2.84 -21.82 -1.54
C THR A 499 -2.71 -22.21 -0.08
N SER A 500 -2.62 -23.51 0.23
CA SER A 500 -2.60 -24.00 1.61
C SER A 500 -1.63 -25.19 1.81
N PRO A 501 -0.77 -25.13 2.85
CA PRO A 501 0.05 -26.27 3.26
C PRO A 501 -0.79 -27.51 3.62
N SER A 502 -1.96 -27.34 4.23
CA SER A 502 -2.82 -28.46 4.62
C SER A 502 -3.44 -29.15 3.41
N ILE A 503 -3.86 -28.39 2.40
CA ILE A 503 -4.35 -28.97 1.13
C ILE A 503 -3.21 -29.72 0.44
N ALA A 504 -2.02 -29.11 0.35
CA ALA A 504 -0.85 -29.77 -0.21
C ALA A 504 -0.48 -31.06 0.55
N ALA A 505 -0.63 -31.09 1.88
CA ALA A 505 -0.42 -32.27 2.71
C ALA A 505 -1.51 -33.33 2.51
N ALA A 506 -2.77 -32.92 2.36
CA ALA A 506 -3.89 -33.82 2.07
C ALA A 506 -3.67 -34.56 0.74
N PHE A 507 -3.29 -33.83 -0.32
CA PHE A 507 -2.95 -34.41 -1.62
C PHE A 507 -1.76 -35.37 -1.56
N GLN A 508 -0.82 -35.16 -0.64
CA GLN A 508 0.31 -36.07 -0.45
C GLN A 508 -0.06 -37.34 0.30
N ARG A 509 -1.06 -37.28 1.18
CA ARG A 509 -1.60 -38.47 1.86
C ARG A 509 -2.48 -39.28 0.94
N ASP A 510 -3.24 -38.61 0.08
CA ASP A 510 -4.15 -39.24 -0.88
C ASP A 510 -4.03 -38.58 -2.26
N LEU A 511 -3.30 -39.25 -3.15
CA LEU A 511 -3.08 -38.80 -4.52
C LEU A 511 -4.36 -38.87 -5.38
N SER A 512 -5.39 -39.61 -4.96
CA SER A 512 -6.67 -39.67 -5.67
C SER A 512 -7.44 -38.35 -5.54
N LEU A 513 -7.38 -37.69 -4.39
CA LEU A 513 -7.94 -36.34 -4.19
C LEU A 513 -7.27 -35.32 -5.10
N ALA A 514 -5.96 -35.42 -5.30
CA ALA A 514 -5.22 -34.54 -6.20
C ALA A 514 -5.65 -34.76 -7.67
N LEU A 515 -5.87 -36.01 -8.06
CA LEU A 515 -6.39 -36.37 -9.39
C LEU A 515 -7.83 -35.87 -9.59
N GLU A 516 -8.72 -36.07 -8.62
CA GLU A 516 -10.10 -35.58 -8.69
C GLU A 516 -10.17 -34.06 -8.79
N HIS A 517 -9.42 -33.33 -7.95
CA HIS A 517 -9.36 -31.87 -8.01
C HIS A 517 -8.71 -31.35 -9.29
N ALA A 518 -7.66 -32.00 -9.79
CA ALA A 518 -7.05 -31.66 -11.07
C ALA A 518 -8.07 -31.80 -12.22
N VAL A 519 -8.89 -32.85 -12.20
CA VAL A 519 -9.90 -33.15 -13.22
C VAL A 519 -11.16 -32.27 -13.06
N LEU A 520 -11.57 -31.93 -11.85
CA LEU A 520 -12.68 -31.01 -11.57
C LEU A 520 -12.31 -29.56 -11.87
N GLY A 521 -11.10 -29.13 -11.50
CA GLY A 521 -10.54 -27.84 -11.88
C GLY A 521 -10.39 -27.69 -13.39
N PHE A 522 -10.12 -28.78 -14.12
CA PHE A 522 -10.15 -28.84 -15.58
C PHE A 522 -11.56 -28.62 -16.17
N ARG A 523 -12.62 -28.97 -15.43
CA ARG A 523 -14.02 -28.70 -15.83
C ARG A 523 -14.55 -27.33 -15.39
N GLY A 524 -13.71 -26.47 -14.79
CA GLY A 524 -14.06 -25.08 -14.48
C GLY A 524 -14.88 -24.86 -13.20
N ALA A 525 -15.12 -25.90 -12.39
CA ALA A 525 -15.80 -25.76 -11.10
C ALA A 525 -14.81 -26.07 -9.97
N LEU A 526 -14.36 -25.04 -9.24
CA LEU A 526 -13.76 -25.21 -7.93
C LEU A 526 -14.88 -25.14 -6.87
N PRO A 527 -14.91 -26.03 -5.85
CA PRO A 527 -15.79 -25.83 -4.71
C PRO A 527 -15.40 -24.55 -3.96
N ARG A 528 -16.38 -23.88 -3.37
CA ARG A 528 -16.13 -22.68 -2.55
C ARG A 528 -15.51 -23.10 -1.22
N TRP A 529 -14.73 -22.20 -0.63
CA TRP A 529 -14.09 -22.40 0.68
C TRP A 529 -15.09 -22.80 1.79
N GLU A 530 -16.37 -22.43 1.65
CA GLU A 530 -17.47 -22.77 2.56
C GLU A 530 -17.82 -24.26 2.61
N GLU A 531 -17.35 -25.06 1.64
CA GLU A 531 -17.69 -26.48 1.48
C GLU A 531 -16.59 -27.45 1.98
N LEU A 532 -15.44 -26.94 2.42
CA LEU A 532 -14.32 -27.68 3.04
C LEU A 532 -14.16 -27.28 4.51
#